data_AF-U5NWQ3-F1
#
_entry.id   AF-U5NWQ3-F1
#
_cell.length_a   1.000
_cell.length_b   1.000
_cell.length_c   1.000
_cell.angle_alpha   90.00
_cell.angle_beta   90.00
_cell.angle_gamma   90.00
#
_symmetry.space_group_name_H-M   'P 1'
#
loop_
_entity.id
_entity.type
_entity.pdbx_description
1 polymer ?
#
loop_
_entity_poly.entity_id
_entity_poly.type
_entity_poly.pdbx_seq_one_letter_code
_entity_poly.pdbx_strand_id
1 'polypeptide(L)'
;MATTTTAPEVTAEAVAADRPLTAHVVLGQLGQPGRCQAWMDSADRRCSKPTDGHLCPRHRTVAAKRREAWRAKREQEQAKQAAKRVERVAHAKAHEQSNRAELDRLTAELDRLTAPVVPDRAATGGAVHPSIAKRINAQFSDSRVQKVGRLMGRQKELEAQITLAQS
;
A
#
# COMPACT_ATOMS: atom_id res chain seq x y z
N MET A 1 -23.70 30.35 46.19
CA MET A 1 -24.55 30.77 45.06
C MET A 1 -24.08 30.00 43.84
N ALA A 2 -24.80 28.96 43.44
CA ALA A 2 -24.41 28.12 42.30
C ALA A 2 -24.70 28.90 41.02
N THR A 3 -23.66 29.28 40.29
CA THR A 3 -23.79 29.77 38.92
C THR A 3 -24.28 28.62 38.06
N THR A 4 -25.59 28.59 37.78
CA THR A 4 -26.15 27.77 36.71
C THR A 4 -25.59 28.29 35.39
N THR A 5 -24.43 27.77 34.99
CA THR A 5 -23.94 27.91 33.62
C THR A 5 -24.89 27.13 32.74
N THR A 6 -25.87 27.82 32.15
CA THR A 6 -26.78 27.27 31.14
C THR A 6 -25.93 26.62 30.05
N ALA A 7 -26.17 25.34 29.78
CA ALA A 7 -25.50 24.66 28.69
C ALA A 7 -25.82 25.40 27.37
N PRO A 8 -24.82 25.65 26.51
CA PRO A 8 -25.07 26.31 25.24
C PRO A 8 -26.03 25.47 24.40
N GLU A 9 -26.95 26.14 23.72
CA GLU A 9 -27.91 25.51 22.83
C GLU A 9 -27.20 24.82 21.66
N VAL A 10 -27.63 23.62 21.32
CA VAL A 10 -27.06 22.88 20.19
C VAL A 10 -27.58 23.46 18.89
N THR A 11 -26.66 23.90 18.01
CA THR A 11 -27.02 24.47 16.72
C THR A 11 -26.61 23.55 15.58
N ALA A 12 -27.46 23.47 14.54
CA ALA A 12 -27.16 22.67 13.36
C ALA A 12 -25.87 23.12 12.65
N GLU A 13 -25.59 24.43 12.68
CA GLU A 13 -24.37 25.03 12.11
C GLU A 13 -23.11 24.56 12.84
N ALA A 14 -23.09 24.61 14.18
CA ALA A 14 -21.95 24.15 14.97
C ALA A 14 -21.71 22.65 14.80
N VAL A 15 -22.78 21.85 14.74
CA VAL A 15 -22.71 20.41 14.44
C VAL A 15 -22.10 20.15 13.06
N ALA A 16 -22.52 20.89 12.03
CA ALA A 16 -21.98 20.76 10.68
C ALA A 16 -20.50 21.16 10.62
N ALA A 17 -20.12 22.25 11.28
CA ALA A 17 -18.73 22.73 11.35
C ALA A 17 -17.80 21.75 12.10
N ASP A 18 -18.29 21.09 13.15
CA ASP A 18 -17.51 20.13 13.93
C ASP A 18 -17.26 18.81 13.18
N ARG A 19 -18.18 18.40 12.30
CA ARG A 19 -18.14 17.11 11.60
C ARG A 19 -16.78 16.80 10.94
N PRO A 20 -16.20 17.65 10.08
CA PRO A 20 -14.88 17.38 9.50
C PRO A 20 -13.72 17.40 10.51
N LEU A 21 -13.89 18.06 11.66
CA LEU A 21 -12.87 18.16 12.70
C LEU A 21 -12.84 16.92 13.60
N THR A 22 -13.98 16.28 13.79
CA THR A 22 -14.12 15.13 14.71
C THR A 22 -13.17 13.98 14.41
N ALA A 23 -12.86 13.72 13.13
CA ALA A 23 -11.91 12.69 12.70
C ALA A 23 -10.49 12.85 13.29
N HIS A 24 -10.15 14.04 13.81
CA HIS A 24 -8.84 14.33 14.37
C HIS A 24 -8.75 14.22 15.90
N VAL A 25 -9.89 14.08 16.59
CA VAL A 25 -9.95 14.13 18.07
C VAL A 25 -10.97 13.18 18.71
N VAL A 26 -11.87 12.55 17.95
CA VAL A 26 -12.87 11.61 18.45
C VAL A 26 -12.44 10.18 18.08
N LEU A 27 -12.62 9.24 19.02
CA LEU A 27 -12.45 7.81 18.78
C LEU A 27 -13.82 7.15 18.63
N GLY A 28 -13.98 6.33 17.60
CA GLY A 28 -15.19 5.57 17.34
C GLY A 28 -16.33 6.39 16.74
N GLN A 29 -17.56 5.90 16.89
CA GLN A 29 -18.75 6.48 16.30
C GLN A 29 -19.16 7.79 16.98
N LEU A 30 -19.54 8.79 16.17
CA LEU A 30 -20.15 10.02 16.66
C LEU A 30 -21.51 9.74 17.31
N GLY A 31 -21.67 10.17 18.56
CA GLY A 31 -22.94 10.17 19.27
C GLY A 31 -23.68 11.51 19.14
N GLN A 32 -24.65 11.73 20.02
CA GLN A 32 -25.47 12.93 20.03
C GLN A 32 -24.67 14.21 20.37
N PRO A 33 -24.94 15.35 19.70
CA PRO A 33 -24.33 16.63 20.02
C PRO A 33 -24.84 17.19 21.37
N GLY A 34 -24.21 18.25 21.87
CA GLY A 34 -24.52 18.85 23.19
C GLY A 34 -23.43 18.66 24.24
N ARG A 35 -22.57 17.66 24.04
CA ARG A 35 -21.39 17.41 24.88
C ARG A 35 -20.19 17.07 24.02
N CYS A 36 -19.04 17.61 24.42
CA CYS A 36 -17.78 17.39 23.73
C CYS A 36 -17.43 15.90 23.67
N GLN A 37 -17.28 15.39 22.45
CA GLN A 37 -17.02 13.96 22.22
C GLN A 37 -15.55 13.64 22.00
N ALA A 38 -14.67 14.63 22.08
CA ALA A 38 -13.23 14.43 21.97
C ALA A 38 -12.70 13.48 23.05
N TRP A 39 -11.82 12.57 22.63
CA TRP A 39 -11.07 11.69 23.50
C TRP A 39 -9.85 12.44 24.07
N MET A 40 -9.61 12.29 25.37
CA MET A 40 -8.46 12.88 26.06
C MET A 40 -7.53 11.78 26.52
N ASP A 41 -6.43 11.57 25.80
CA ASP A 41 -5.45 10.51 26.10
C ASP A 41 -4.90 10.63 27.53
N SER A 42 -4.63 11.85 28.00
CA SER A 42 -4.06 12.08 29.33
C SER A 42 -4.98 11.71 30.49
N ALA A 43 -6.29 11.61 30.24
CA ALA A 43 -7.29 11.32 31.26
C ALA A 43 -8.05 10.02 30.94
N ASP A 44 -7.63 9.31 29.90
CA ASP A 44 -8.22 8.07 29.37
C ASP A 44 -9.76 8.10 29.31
N ARG A 45 -10.31 9.25 28.87
CA ARG A 45 -11.76 9.47 28.86
C ARG A 45 -12.22 10.49 27.83
N ARG A 46 -13.51 10.47 27.54
CA ARG A 46 -14.19 11.51 26.75
C ARG A 46 -14.33 12.80 27.54
N CYS A 47 -14.07 13.94 26.90
CA CYS A 47 -14.14 15.27 27.53
C CYS A 47 -15.51 15.59 28.16
N SER A 48 -16.61 15.35 27.45
CA SER A 48 -17.99 15.48 27.93
C SER A 48 -18.43 16.88 28.42
N LYS A 49 -17.62 17.92 28.18
CA LYS A 49 -17.97 19.32 28.50
C LYS A 49 -19.18 19.79 27.68
N PRO A 50 -20.17 20.48 28.27
CA PRO A 50 -21.31 21.02 27.50
C PRO A 50 -20.85 21.91 26.34
N THR A 51 -21.48 21.78 25.19
CA THR A 51 -21.15 22.52 23.97
C THR A 51 -22.34 22.58 23.01
N ASP A 52 -22.37 23.59 22.17
CA ASP A 52 -23.31 23.85 21.07
C ASP A 52 -23.26 22.85 19.89
N GLY A 53 -22.34 21.87 19.91
CA GLY A 53 -22.11 20.93 18.82
C GLY A 53 -21.53 19.59 19.28
N HIS A 54 -20.54 19.07 18.56
CA HIS A 54 -19.82 17.84 18.94
C HIS A 54 -18.54 18.10 19.73
N LEU A 55 -17.95 19.30 19.62
CA LEU A 55 -16.65 19.62 20.22
C LEU A 55 -16.74 20.93 21.01
N CYS A 56 -16.16 20.97 22.21
CA CYS A 56 -16.01 22.22 22.95
C CYS A 56 -14.92 23.11 22.31
N PRO A 57 -14.89 24.43 22.60
CA PRO A 57 -13.95 25.37 21.97
C PRO A 57 -12.48 24.92 22.00
N ARG A 58 -12.01 24.36 23.13
CA ARG A 58 -10.65 23.82 23.24
C ARG A 58 -10.37 22.71 22.24
N HIS A 59 -11.31 21.76 22.09
CA HIS A 59 -11.12 20.62 21.19
C HIS A 59 -11.36 21.00 19.73
N ARG A 60 -12.14 22.04 19.43
CA ARG A 60 -12.17 22.66 18.10
C ARG A 60 -10.80 23.17 17.68
N THR A 61 -10.13 23.94 18.55
CA THR A 61 -8.79 24.46 18.28
C THR A 61 -7.76 23.33 18.10
N VAL A 62 -7.78 22.32 18.98
CA VAL A 62 -6.87 21.16 18.85
C VAL A 62 -7.13 20.40 17.55
N ALA A 63 -8.39 20.14 17.20
CA ALA A 63 -8.75 19.44 15.98
C ALA A 63 -8.35 20.23 14.72
N ALA A 64 -8.56 21.55 14.71
CA ALA A 64 -8.14 22.42 13.61
C ALA A 64 -6.62 22.36 13.38
N LYS A 65 -5.83 22.49 14.46
CA LYS A 65 -4.36 22.37 14.40
C LYS A 65 -3.91 20.99 13.91
N ARG A 66 -4.54 19.92 14.40
CA ARG A 66 -4.24 18.54 13.95
C ARG A 66 -4.60 18.33 12.48
N ARG A 67 -5.70 18.92 12.01
CA ARG A 67 -6.11 18.88 10.60
C ARG A 67 -5.12 19.59 9.70
N GLU A 68 -4.65 20.78 10.08
CA GLU A 68 -3.62 21.52 9.35
C GLU A 68 -2.31 20.74 9.28
N ALA A 69 -1.84 20.21 10.42
CA ALA A 69 -0.64 19.37 10.46
C ALA A 69 -0.78 18.11 9.60
N TRP A 70 -1.96 17.46 9.62
CA TRP A 70 -2.24 16.31 8.77
C TRP A 70 -2.19 16.66 7.29
N ARG A 71 -2.76 17.80 6.88
CA ARG A 71 -2.72 18.30 5.49
C ARG A 71 -1.29 18.57 5.04
N ALA A 72 -0.53 19.33 5.83
CA ALA A 72 0.87 19.63 5.54
C ALA A 72 1.70 18.34 5.40
N LYS A 73 1.50 17.37 6.30
CA LYS A 73 2.16 16.05 6.20
C LYS A 73 1.75 15.31 4.92
N ARG A 74 0.47 15.33 4.54
CA ARG A 74 0.00 14.70 3.31
C ARG A 74 0.59 15.34 2.06
N GLU A 75 0.67 16.67 2.01
CA GLU A 75 1.30 17.40 0.91
C GLU A 75 2.80 17.08 0.80
N GLN A 76 3.52 17.07 1.92
CA GLN A 76 4.93 16.66 1.94
C GLN A 76 5.13 15.23 1.47
N GLU A 77 4.30 14.29 1.92
CA GLU A 77 4.37 12.90 1.46
C GLU A 77 4.03 12.79 -0.03
N GLN A 78 3.02 13.52 -0.53
CA GLN A 78 2.72 13.56 -1.96
C GLN A 78 3.88 14.10 -2.79
N ALA A 79 4.53 15.19 -2.34
CA ALA A 79 5.72 15.74 -2.99
C ALA A 79 6.89 14.74 -3.01
N LYS A 80 7.16 14.06 -1.89
CA LYS A 80 8.17 13.00 -1.81
C LYS A 80 7.85 11.84 -2.75
N GLN A 81 6.59 11.40 -2.81
CA GLN A 81 6.18 10.31 -3.70
C GLN A 81 6.28 10.72 -5.17
N ALA A 82 5.97 11.97 -5.50
CA ALA A 82 6.16 12.51 -6.84
C ALA A 82 7.64 12.54 -7.23
N ALA A 83 8.52 13.04 -6.35
CA ALA A 83 9.97 13.04 -6.57
C ALA A 83 10.51 11.61 -6.77
N LYS A 84 10.15 10.67 -5.88
CA LYS A 84 10.50 9.24 -6.03
C LYS A 84 9.96 8.61 -7.31
N ARG A 85 8.80 9.05 -7.81
CA ARG A 85 8.26 8.58 -9.08
C ARG A 85 9.12 9.06 -10.25
N VAL A 86 9.51 10.34 -10.25
CA VAL A 86 10.40 10.91 -11.27
C VAL A 86 11.75 10.19 -11.26
N GLU A 87 12.37 10.00 -10.08
CA GLU A 87 13.63 9.28 -9.94
C GLU A 87 13.53 7.84 -10.45
N ARG A 88 12.46 7.11 -10.11
CA ARG A 88 12.25 5.73 -10.59
C ARG A 88 12.12 5.65 -12.10
N VAL A 89 11.38 6.57 -12.73
CA VAL A 89 11.24 6.62 -14.19
C VAL A 89 12.58 6.98 -14.84
N ALA A 90 13.31 7.95 -14.31
CA ALA A 90 14.63 8.32 -14.81
C ALA A 90 15.62 7.16 -14.70
N HIS A 91 15.63 6.45 -13.57
CA HIS A 91 16.45 5.26 -13.36
C HIS A 91 16.07 4.14 -14.35
N ALA A 92 14.77 3.88 -14.53
CA ALA A 92 14.29 2.88 -15.47
C ALA A 92 14.70 3.20 -16.92
N LYS A 93 14.59 4.47 -17.33
CA LYS A 93 15.04 4.95 -18.65
C LYS A 93 16.55 4.78 -18.82
N ALA A 94 17.35 5.13 -17.82
CA ALA A 94 18.80 4.98 -17.86
C ALA A 94 19.26 3.53 -18.03
N HIS A 95 18.45 2.56 -17.58
CA HIS A 95 18.76 1.13 -17.63
C HIS A 95 17.92 0.36 -18.65
N GLU A 96 17.16 1.02 -19.53
CA GLU A 96 16.23 0.33 -20.42
C GLU A 96 16.97 -0.68 -21.33
N GLN A 97 18.06 -0.26 -21.96
CA GLN A 97 18.82 -1.12 -22.87
C GLN A 97 19.47 -2.31 -22.15
N SER A 98 20.06 -2.08 -20.97
CA SER A 98 20.66 -3.15 -20.17
C SER A 98 19.60 -4.13 -19.65
N ASN A 99 18.44 -3.62 -19.24
CA ASN A 99 17.30 -4.43 -18.81
C ASN A 99 16.76 -5.30 -19.95
N ARG A 100 16.65 -4.76 -21.17
CA ARG A 100 16.27 -5.55 -22.36
C ARG A 100 17.27 -6.67 -22.65
N ALA A 101 18.56 -6.36 -22.65
CA ALA A 101 19.61 -7.35 -22.85
C ALA A 101 19.65 -8.41 -21.73
N GLU A 102 19.31 -8.05 -20.50
CA GLU A 102 19.13 -9.02 -19.41
C GLU A 102 17.89 -9.88 -19.62
N LEU A 103 16.77 -9.28 -20.03
CA LEU A 103 15.51 -9.98 -20.31
C LEU A 103 15.70 -11.03 -21.42
N ASP A 104 16.39 -10.70 -22.50
CA ASP A 104 16.69 -11.64 -23.59
C ASP A 104 17.52 -12.84 -23.09
N ARG A 105 18.54 -12.57 -22.27
CA ARG A 105 19.38 -13.62 -21.67
C ARG A 105 18.59 -14.53 -20.72
N LEU A 106 17.72 -13.95 -19.90
CA LEU A 106 16.87 -14.70 -18.97
C LEU A 106 15.82 -15.52 -19.69
N THR A 107 15.24 -14.98 -20.76
CA THR A 107 14.27 -15.69 -21.61
C THR A 107 14.93 -16.90 -22.26
N ALA A 108 16.11 -16.74 -22.85
CA ALA A 108 16.87 -17.86 -23.42
C ALA A 108 17.23 -18.94 -22.38
N GLU A 109 17.59 -18.54 -21.15
CA GLU A 109 17.87 -19.50 -20.08
C GLU A 109 16.60 -20.21 -19.59
N LEU A 110 15.47 -19.51 -19.49
CA LEU A 110 14.17 -20.11 -19.16
C LEU A 110 13.74 -21.10 -20.23
N ASP A 111 13.87 -20.76 -21.51
CA ASP A 111 13.59 -21.66 -22.63
C ASP A 111 14.45 -22.91 -22.54
N ARG A 112 15.77 -22.77 -22.28
CA ARG A 112 16.67 -23.91 -22.08
C ARG A 112 16.26 -24.77 -20.87
N LEU A 113 15.82 -24.14 -19.78
CA LEU A 113 15.48 -24.84 -18.55
C LEU A 113 14.12 -25.56 -18.62
N THR A 114 13.20 -25.01 -19.40
CA THR A 114 11.81 -25.51 -19.52
C THR A 114 11.60 -26.34 -20.79
N ALA A 115 12.56 -26.33 -21.72
CA ALA A 115 12.52 -27.15 -22.93
C ALA A 115 12.23 -28.62 -22.61
N PRO A 116 11.40 -29.29 -23.42
CA PRO A 116 11.08 -30.70 -23.22
C PRO A 116 12.35 -31.56 -23.36
N VAL A 117 12.47 -32.60 -22.53
CA VAL A 117 13.61 -33.54 -22.56
C VAL A 117 13.77 -34.21 -23.93
N VAL A 118 12.64 -34.51 -24.57
CA VAL A 118 12.53 -35.13 -25.89
C VAL A 118 11.51 -34.33 -26.69
N PRO A 119 11.80 -33.96 -27.95
CA PRO A 119 10.89 -33.18 -28.79
C PRO A 119 9.63 -33.97 -29.19
N ASP A 120 9.73 -35.30 -29.25
CA ASP A 120 8.59 -36.18 -29.52
C ASP A 120 7.80 -36.45 -28.24
N ARG A 121 6.54 -36.00 -28.24
CA ARG A 121 5.61 -36.22 -27.13
C ARG A 121 5.23 -37.69 -26.97
N ALA A 122 5.19 -38.47 -28.07
CA ALA A 122 4.90 -39.90 -28.01
C ALA A 122 6.02 -40.66 -27.28
N ALA A 123 7.27 -40.23 -27.40
CA ALA A 123 8.43 -40.81 -26.72
C ALA A 123 8.45 -40.59 -25.18
N THR A 124 7.51 -39.81 -24.65
CA THR A 124 7.37 -39.55 -23.20
C THR A 124 6.09 -40.14 -22.60
N GLY A 125 5.20 -40.70 -23.43
CA GLY A 125 3.98 -41.38 -22.99
C GLY A 125 4.19 -42.90 -22.89
N GLY A 126 3.87 -43.50 -21.74
CA GLY A 126 3.94 -44.95 -21.54
C GLY A 126 5.27 -45.45 -21.00
N ALA A 127 5.67 -46.68 -21.37
CA ALA A 127 6.91 -47.30 -20.92
C ALA A 127 8.13 -46.64 -21.59
N VAL A 128 8.67 -45.61 -20.96
CA VAL A 128 9.86 -44.89 -21.43
C VAL A 128 11.15 -45.62 -21.06
N HIS A 129 12.19 -45.46 -21.88
CA HIS A 129 13.51 -45.98 -21.55
C HIS A 129 14.03 -45.33 -20.24
N PRO A 130 14.69 -46.08 -19.33
CA PRO A 130 15.13 -45.55 -18.02
C PRO A 130 15.99 -44.28 -18.09
N SER A 131 16.78 -44.10 -19.15
CA SER A 131 17.57 -42.87 -19.36
C SER A 131 16.70 -41.63 -19.61
N ILE A 132 15.55 -41.79 -20.28
CA ILE A 132 14.58 -40.72 -20.50
C ILE A 132 13.87 -40.39 -19.19
N ALA A 133 13.41 -41.41 -18.45
CA ALA A 133 12.80 -41.23 -17.13
C ALA A 133 13.72 -40.48 -16.16
N LYS A 134 15.02 -40.84 -16.12
CA LYS A 134 16.02 -40.15 -15.29
C LYS A 134 16.17 -38.68 -15.66
N ARG A 135 16.18 -38.36 -16.96
CA ARG A 135 16.28 -36.96 -17.43
C ARG A 135 15.01 -36.16 -17.12
N ILE A 136 13.83 -36.76 -17.22
CA ILE A 136 12.55 -36.14 -16.83
C ILE A 136 12.57 -35.81 -15.33
N ASN A 137 12.94 -36.76 -14.47
CA ASN A 137 13.03 -36.51 -13.03
C ASN A 137 14.04 -35.40 -12.69
N ALA A 138 15.18 -35.36 -13.39
CA ALA A 138 16.17 -34.29 -13.20
C ALA A 138 15.62 -32.91 -13.62
N GLN A 139 14.74 -32.84 -14.64
CA GLN A 139 14.07 -31.61 -15.06
C GLN A 139 13.16 -31.04 -13.96
N PHE A 140 12.59 -31.89 -13.10
CA PHE A 140 11.74 -31.50 -11.99
C PHE A 140 12.45 -31.54 -10.63
N SER A 141 13.78 -31.52 -10.61
CA SER A 141 14.53 -31.39 -9.36
C SER A 141 14.21 -30.08 -8.64
N ASP A 142 14.12 -30.11 -7.31
CA ASP A 142 13.78 -28.95 -6.48
C ASP A 142 14.68 -27.75 -6.76
N SER A 143 15.99 -27.98 -6.91
CA SER A 143 16.96 -26.94 -7.23
C SER A 143 16.70 -26.26 -8.57
N ARG A 144 16.24 -27.03 -9.57
CA ARG A 144 15.88 -26.52 -10.89
C ARG A 144 14.55 -25.77 -10.86
N VAL A 145 13.54 -26.31 -10.17
CA VAL A 145 12.25 -25.65 -9.97
C VAL A 145 12.45 -24.30 -9.26
N GLN A 146 13.25 -24.26 -8.19
CA GLN A 146 13.59 -23.03 -7.49
C GLN A 146 14.32 -22.03 -8.40
N LYS A 147 15.27 -22.49 -9.22
CA LYS A 147 15.98 -21.63 -10.16
C LYS A 147 15.01 -21.02 -11.18
N VAL A 148 14.13 -21.81 -11.78
CA VAL A 148 13.10 -21.33 -12.72
C VAL A 148 12.20 -20.30 -12.05
N GLY A 149 11.73 -20.56 -10.83
CA GLY A 149 10.91 -19.60 -10.07
C GLY A 149 11.60 -18.25 -9.85
N ARG A 150 12.89 -18.25 -9.48
CA ARG A 150 13.68 -17.01 -9.35
C ARG A 150 13.81 -16.26 -10.68
N LEU A 151 14.10 -16.97 -11.77
CA LEU A 151 14.26 -16.37 -13.10
C LEU A 151 12.93 -15.76 -13.59
N MET A 152 11.80 -16.43 -13.39
CA MET A 152 10.47 -15.88 -13.72
C MET A 152 10.13 -14.65 -12.88
N GLY A 153 10.52 -14.63 -11.60
CA GLY A 153 10.37 -13.44 -10.75
C GLY A 153 11.16 -12.25 -11.29
N ARG A 154 12.42 -12.49 -11.67
CA ARG A 154 13.30 -11.48 -12.27
C ARG A 154 12.80 -11.00 -13.63
N GLN A 155 12.28 -11.91 -14.46
CA GLN A 155 11.68 -11.59 -15.77
C GLN A 155 10.54 -10.57 -15.60
N LYS A 156 9.59 -10.85 -14.70
CA LYS A 156 8.47 -9.93 -14.40
C LYS A 156 8.94 -8.57 -13.90
N GLU A 157 10.00 -8.56 -13.08
CA GLU A 157 10.58 -7.32 -12.57
C GLU A 157 11.17 -6.47 -13.71
N LEU A 158 11.94 -7.07 -14.61
CA LEU A 158 12.53 -6.39 -15.76
C LEU A 158 11.47 -5.87 -16.74
N GLU A 159 10.45 -6.68 -17.02
CA GLU A 159 9.30 -6.27 -17.86
C GLU A 159 8.59 -5.05 -17.27
N ALA A 160 8.37 -5.03 -15.94
CA ALA A 160 7.77 -3.90 -15.25
C ALA A 160 8.67 -2.65 -15.32
N GLN A 161 9.99 -2.81 -15.18
CA GLN A 161 10.95 -1.71 -15.30
C GLN A 161 11.01 -1.14 -16.73
N ILE A 162 10.99 -2.01 -17.75
CA ILE A 162 10.95 -1.58 -19.16
C ILE A 162 9.64 -0.84 -19.45
N THR A 163 8.51 -1.38 -18.98
CA THR A 163 7.20 -0.72 -19.13
C THR A 163 7.20 0.66 -18.46
N LEU A 164 7.78 0.77 -17.25
CA LEU A 164 7.92 2.05 -16.55
C LEU A 164 8.85 3.03 -17.30
N ALA A 165 9.89 2.55 -17.97
CA ALA A 165 10.76 3.38 -18.79
C ALA A 165 10.04 3.95 -20.03
N GLN A 166 9.07 3.21 -20.57
CA GLN A 166 8.31 3.60 -21.75
C GLN A 166 7.10 4.52 -21.47
N SER A 167 6.67 4.60 -20.19
CA SER A 167 5.63 5.54 -19.74
C SER A 167 6.11 6.98 -19.57
#